data_AF-A0A2E3D9P1-F1
#
_entry.id   AF-A0A2E3D9P1-F1
#
_cell.length_a   1.000
_cell.length_b   1.000
_cell.length_c   1.000
_cell.angle_alpha   90.00
_cell.angle_beta   90.00
_cell.angle_gamma   90.00
#
_symmetry.space_group_name_H-M   'P 1'
#
loop_
_entity.id
_entity.type
_entity.pdbx_description
1 polymer ?
#
loop_
_entity_poly.entity_id
_entity_poly.type
_entity_poly.pdbx_seq_one_letter_code
_entity_poly.pdbx_strand_id
1 'polypeptide(L)'
;MRIFFSYYLVNLFSVYIVKQIFFFLLATFSFVLFVFSPKTFSSTYRVEDGKIEIIENRRQTIIEYWKNGSLAMVKIIPKKGRSYYLVPAPDITETGEIAHESKLYPRWVILEF
;
A
#
# COMPACT_ATOMS: atom_id res chain seq x y z
N MET A 1 -37.71 33.74 38.48
CA MET A 1 -36.35 33.16 38.38
C MET A 1 -36.30 31.63 38.17
N ARG A 2 -37.41 30.86 38.29
CA ARG A 2 -37.40 29.39 38.06
C ARG A 2 -37.52 28.95 36.59
N ILE A 3 -38.16 29.76 35.73
CA ILE A 3 -38.47 29.41 34.34
C ILE A 3 -37.20 29.42 33.47
N PHE A 4 -36.33 30.42 33.65
CA PHE A 4 -35.06 30.50 32.93
C PHE A 4 -34.12 29.32 33.23
N PHE A 5 -34.03 28.87 34.48
CA PHE A 5 -33.20 27.73 34.89
C PHE A 5 -33.62 26.41 34.23
N SER A 6 -34.93 26.20 34.04
CA SER A 6 -35.47 25.03 33.35
C SER A 6 -35.10 25.03 31.86
N TYR A 7 -35.17 26.17 31.17
CA TYR A 7 -34.77 26.28 29.76
C TYR A 7 -33.27 26.00 29.55
N TYR A 8 -32.40 26.49 30.44
CA TYR A 8 -30.97 26.23 30.36
C TYR A 8 -30.64 24.74 30.53
N LEU A 9 -31.33 24.04 31.46
CA LEU A 9 -31.16 22.60 31.63
C LEU A 9 -31.60 21.80 30.40
N VAL A 10 -32.78 22.11 29.83
CA VAL A 10 -33.25 21.44 28.60
C VAL A 10 -32.30 21.68 27.43
N ASN A 11 -31.74 22.89 27.32
CA ASN A 11 -30.76 23.22 26.28
C ASN A 11 -29.44 22.44 26.46
N LEU A 12 -28.91 22.35 27.68
CA LEU A 12 -27.71 21.57 27.99
C LEU A 12 -27.90 20.07 27.71
N PHE A 13 -29.04 19.50 28.09
CA PHE A 13 -29.38 18.11 27.76
C PHE A 13 -29.48 17.89 26.24
N SER A 14 -30.10 18.83 25.52
CA SER A 14 -30.19 18.79 24.05
C SER A 14 -28.79 18.82 23.40
N VAL A 15 -27.91 19.72 23.85
CA VAL A 15 -26.54 19.83 23.35
C VAL A 15 -25.72 18.56 23.64
N TYR A 16 -25.89 17.95 24.83
CA TYR A 16 -25.22 16.69 25.17
C TYR A 16 -25.67 15.55 24.25
N ILE A 17 -26.98 15.42 24.01
CA ILE A 17 -27.55 14.40 23.13
C ILE A 17 -27.02 14.57 21.69
N VAL A 18 -27.00 15.81 21.17
CA VAL A 18 -26.47 16.09 19.82
C VAL A 18 -24.99 15.73 19.70
N LYS A 19 -24.17 16.04 20.72
CA LYS A 19 -22.76 15.65 20.74
C LYS A 19 -22.58 14.13 20.76
N GLN A 20 -23.40 13.42 21.54
CA GLN A 20 -23.37 11.96 21.60
C GLN A 20 -23.68 11.34 20.23
N ILE A 21 -24.74 11.82 19.57
CA ILE A 21 -25.14 11.37 18.23
C ILE A 21 -24.04 11.64 17.21
N PHE A 22 -23.46 12.85 17.25
CA PHE A 22 -22.34 13.21 16.38
C PHE A 22 -21.13 12.28 16.55
N PHE A 23 -20.77 11.98 17.80
CA PHE A 23 -19.67 11.06 18.10
C PHE A 23 -19.96 9.64 17.60
N PHE A 24 -21.20 9.15 17.77
CA PHE A 24 -21.62 7.86 17.22
C PHE A 24 -21.56 7.84 15.69
N LEU A 25 -22.01 8.88 15.00
CA LEU A 25 -21.91 9.00 13.54
C LEU A 25 -20.46 9.02 13.07
N LEU A 26 -19.58 9.72 13.78
CA LEU A 26 -18.16 9.78 13.46
C LEU A 26 -17.48 8.41 13.66
N ALA A 27 -17.85 7.69 14.72
CA ALA A 27 -17.34 6.36 15.01
C ALA A 27 -17.79 5.32 13.96
N THR A 28 -19.07 5.33 13.57
CA THR A 28 -19.57 4.42 12.52
C THR A 28 -18.97 4.74 11.16
N PHE A 29 -18.83 6.03 10.82
CA PHE A 29 -18.16 6.45 9.59
C PHE A 29 -16.70 5.98 9.54
N SER A 30 -15.96 6.14 10.64
CA SER A 30 -14.58 5.66 10.75
C SER A 30 -14.49 4.13 10.64
N PHE A 31 -15.43 3.41 11.23
CA PHE A 31 -15.51 1.95 11.13
C PHE A 31 -15.77 1.48 9.69
N VAL A 32 -16.65 2.16 8.96
CA VAL A 32 -16.90 1.89 7.54
C VAL A 32 -15.62 2.08 6.74
N LEU A 33 -14.91 3.20 6.91
CA LEU A 33 -13.64 3.44 6.20
C LEU A 33 -12.59 2.35 6.49
N PHE A 34 -12.52 1.86 7.73
CA PHE A 34 -11.61 0.78 8.11
C PHE A 34 -11.95 -0.56 7.41
N VAL A 35 -13.24 -0.92 7.34
CA VAL A 35 -13.68 -2.15 6.65
C VAL A 35 -13.39 -2.08 5.14
N PHE A 36 -13.60 -0.92 4.52
CA PHE A 36 -13.39 -0.75 3.07
C PHE A 36 -11.93 -0.55 2.67
N SER A 37 -11.00 -0.45 3.63
CA SER A 37 -9.59 -0.27 3.36
C SER A 37 -9.05 -1.41 2.48
N PRO A 38 -8.25 -1.12 1.45
CA PRO A 38 -7.67 -2.15 0.60
C PRO A 38 -6.80 -3.07 1.46
N LYS A 39 -7.16 -4.35 1.51
CA LYS A 39 -6.31 -5.38 2.12
C LYS A 39 -5.17 -5.66 1.15
N THR A 40 -3.94 -5.49 1.61
CA THR A 40 -2.73 -5.98 0.95
C THR A 40 -2.30 -7.23 1.68
N PHE A 41 -2.18 -8.34 0.95
CA PHE A 41 -1.60 -9.56 1.48
C PHE A 41 -0.14 -9.62 1.05
N SER A 42 0.76 -9.94 1.97
CA SER A 42 2.16 -10.22 1.64
C SER A 42 2.58 -11.53 2.28
N SER A 43 3.31 -12.36 1.53
CA SER A 43 3.93 -13.58 2.02
C SER A 43 5.39 -13.62 1.60
N THR A 44 6.27 -13.94 2.54
CA THR A 44 7.70 -14.08 2.30
C THR A 44 8.11 -15.54 2.40
N TYR A 45 8.80 -16.03 1.39
CA TYR A 45 9.41 -17.35 1.35
C TYR A 45 10.92 -17.19 1.34
N ARG A 46 11.63 -17.90 2.22
CA ARG A 46 13.09 -17.94 2.21
C ARG A 46 13.55 -19.11 1.35
N VAL A 47 14.54 -18.87 0.50
CA VAL A 47 15.21 -19.87 -0.33
C VAL A 47 16.69 -19.83 0.06
N GLU A 48 17.42 -20.91 -0.17
CA GLU A 48 18.82 -21.06 0.27
C GLU A 48 19.70 -19.85 -0.10
N ASP A 49 19.56 -19.31 -1.32
CA ASP A 49 20.32 -18.16 -1.82
C ASP A 49 19.54 -16.83 -1.84
N GLY A 50 18.36 -16.75 -1.19
CA GLY A 50 17.51 -15.58 -1.37
C GLY A 50 16.16 -15.58 -0.67
N LYS A 51 15.26 -14.72 -1.16
CA LYS A 51 13.86 -14.68 -0.73
C LYS A 51 12.93 -14.39 -1.90
N ILE A 52 11.72 -14.91 -1.81
CA ILE A 52 10.62 -14.58 -2.72
C ILE A 52 9.57 -13.85 -1.90
N GLU A 53 9.17 -12.67 -2.34
CA GLU A 53 8.14 -11.86 -1.69
C GLU A 53 6.95 -11.71 -2.63
N ILE A 54 5.79 -12.23 -2.22
CA ILE A 54 4.56 -12.15 -3.00
C ILE A 54 3.67 -11.11 -2.34
N ILE A 55 3.35 -10.06 -3.08
CA ILE A 55 2.52 -8.96 -2.64
C ILE A 55 1.26 -8.95 -3.52
N GLU A 56 0.12 -9.28 -2.92
CA GLU A 56 -1.17 -9.30 -3.59
C GLU A 56 -1.99 -8.07 -3.22
N ASN A 57 -2.49 -7.37 -4.25
CA ASN A 57 -3.38 -6.23 -4.08
C ASN A 57 -4.58 -6.32 -5.04
N ARG A 58 -5.52 -5.36 -4.93
CA ARG A 58 -6.74 -5.36 -5.74
C ARG A 58 -6.52 -5.13 -7.24
N ARG A 59 -5.33 -4.73 -7.69
CA ARG A 59 -5.01 -4.40 -9.08
C ARG A 59 -4.10 -5.43 -9.74
N GLN A 60 -3.18 -6.01 -8.97
CA GLN A 60 -2.15 -6.91 -9.46
C GLN A 60 -1.52 -7.73 -8.32
N THR A 61 -0.84 -8.80 -8.70
CA THR A 61 0.09 -9.54 -7.84
C THR A 61 1.51 -9.20 -8.27
N ILE A 62 2.36 -8.84 -7.31
CA ILE A 62 3.77 -8.53 -7.50
C ILE A 62 4.55 -9.67 -6.85
N ILE A 63 5.48 -10.27 -7.60
CA ILE A 63 6.38 -11.29 -7.06
C ILE A 63 7.80 -10.77 -7.20
N GLU A 64 8.44 -10.50 -6.08
CA GLU A 64 9.83 -10.04 -6.01
C GLU A 64 10.74 -11.21 -5.73
N TYR A 65 11.75 -11.37 -6.59
CA TYR A 65 12.81 -12.36 -6.43
C TYR A 65 14.06 -11.65 -5.95
N TRP A 66 14.49 -11.99 -4.75
CA TRP A 66 15.69 -11.45 -4.13
C TRP A 66 16.77 -12.51 -4.09
N LYS A 67 18.00 -12.13 -4.41
CA LYS A 67 19.18 -13.00 -4.37
C LYS A 67 20.31 -12.27 -3.65
N ASN A 68 20.95 -12.91 -2.67
CA ASN A 68 22.07 -12.34 -1.91
C ASN A 68 21.79 -10.92 -1.36
N GLY A 69 20.54 -10.63 -0.98
CA GLY A 69 20.15 -9.32 -0.46
C GLY A 69 19.84 -8.25 -1.52
N SER A 70 19.98 -8.55 -2.81
CA SER A 70 19.63 -7.64 -3.92
C SER A 70 18.36 -8.10 -4.64
N LEU A 71 17.52 -7.15 -5.05
CA LEU A 71 16.34 -7.41 -5.87
C LEU A 71 16.79 -7.83 -7.28
N ALA A 72 16.61 -9.10 -7.61
CA ALA A 72 17.09 -9.70 -8.85
C ALA A 72 16.08 -9.55 -9.99
N MET A 73 14.78 -9.62 -9.67
CA MET A 73 13.70 -9.60 -10.66
C MET A 73 12.36 -9.31 -9.98
N VAL A 74 11.43 -8.68 -10.69
CA VAL A 74 10.05 -8.53 -10.25
C VAL A 74 9.11 -9.06 -11.33
N LYS A 75 8.22 -9.99 -11.01
CA LYS A 75 7.12 -10.39 -11.90
C LYS A 75 5.86 -9.62 -11.52
N ILE A 76 5.24 -8.97 -12.49
CA ILE A 76 3.95 -8.30 -12.33
C ILE A 76 2.88 -9.15 -13.02
N ILE A 77 1.85 -9.53 -12.26
CA ILE A 77 0.67 -10.24 -12.75
C ILE A 77 -0.52 -9.29 -12.60
N PRO A 78 -0.85 -8.50 -13.65
CA PRO A 78 -1.99 -7.60 -13.58
C PRO A 78 -3.30 -8.41 -13.60
N LYS A 79 -4.37 -7.88 -13.01
CA LYS A 79 -5.70 -8.53 -13.08
C LYS A 79 -6.27 -8.63 -14.49
N LYS A 80 -5.83 -7.74 -15.39
CA LYS A 80 -6.20 -7.71 -16.80
C LYS A 80 -4.94 -7.42 -17.62
N GLY A 81 -4.75 -8.17 -18.70
CA GLY A 81 -3.56 -8.08 -19.54
C GLY A 81 -2.57 -9.21 -19.27
N ARG A 82 -1.39 -9.10 -19.88
CA ARG A 82 -0.33 -10.11 -19.79
C ARG A 82 0.58 -9.82 -18.61
N SER A 83 1.09 -10.88 -17.99
CA SER A 83 2.16 -10.74 -17.01
C SER A 83 3.45 -10.33 -17.69
N TYR A 84 4.26 -9.52 -17.01
CA TYR A 84 5.55 -9.09 -17.51
C TYR A 84 6.57 -9.10 -16.38
N TYR A 85 7.84 -9.12 -16.76
CA TYR A 85 8.96 -9.13 -15.83
C TYR A 85 9.69 -7.81 -15.89
N LEU A 86 10.05 -7.28 -14.73
CA LEU A 86 11.01 -6.21 -14.58
C LEU A 86 12.32 -6.85 -14.17
N VAL A 87 13.36 -6.65 -14.98
CA VAL A 87 14.72 -7.07 -14.65
C VAL A 87 15.65 -5.86 -14.63
N PRO A 88 16.72 -5.88 -13.83
CA PRO A 88 17.76 -4.87 -13.90
C PRO A 88 18.25 -4.78 -15.35
N ALA A 89 18.28 -3.57 -15.90
CA ALA A 89 18.83 -3.32 -17.21
C ALA A 89 20.32 -3.71 -17.20
N PRO A 90 20.83 -4.36 -18.25
CA PRO A 90 22.27 -4.48 -18.41
C PRO A 90 22.88 -3.07 -18.45
N ASP A 91 24.00 -2.87 -17.75
CA ASP A 91 24.79 -1.64 -17.90
C ASP A 91 25.55 -1.70 -19.23
N ILE A 92 24.83 -1.39 -20.30
CA ILE A 92 25.40 -1.14 -21.62
C ILE A 92 25.66 0.36 -21.74
N THR A 93 26.93 0.74 -21.66
CA THR A 93 27.40 2.01 -22.22
C THR A 93 27.47 1.81 -23.73
N GLU A 94 27.05 2.80 -24.51
CA GLU A 94 27.02 2.77 -25.99
C GLU A 94 28.42 2.53 -26.62
N THR A 95 29.48 2.54 -25.81
CA THR A 95 30.89 2.31 -26.17
C THR A 95 31.50 1.02 -25.60
N GLY A 96 30.75 0.19 -24.86
CA GLY A 96 31.26 -1.07 -24.28
C GLY A 96 32.18 -0.90 -23.06
N GLU A 97 32.40 0.31 -22.56
CA GLU A 97 33.11 0.53 -21.30
C GLU A 97 32.15 0.34 -20.11
N ILE A 98 32.61 -0.32 -19.05
CA ILE A 98 31.84 -0.46 -17.81
C ILE A 98 31.64 0.96 -17.25
N ALA A 99 30.39 1.44 -17.20
CA ALA A 99 30.04 2.69 -16.55
C ALA A 99 30.27 2.55 -15.04
N HIS A 100 31.54 2.68 -14.64
CA HIS A 100 31.90 2.84 -13.25
C HIS A 100 31.34 4.19 -12.78
N GLU A 101 30.56 4.10 -11.72
CA GLU A 101 30.21 5.21 -10.81
C GLU A 101 29.03 6.10 -11.23
N SER A 102 27.88 5.88 -10.56
CA SER A 102 27.06 6.92 -9.90
C SER A 102 25.54 6.67 -9.91
N LYS A 103 25.03 5.53 -10.39
CA LYS A 103 23.59 5.24 -10.26
C LYS A 103 23.27 4.52 -8.96
N LEU A 104 22.73 5.26 -7.99
CA LEU A 104 22.20 4.73 -6.72
C LEU A 104 20.95 3.86 -6.90
N TYR A 105 20.36 3.82 -8.09
CA TYR A 105 19.14 3.08 -8.39
C TYR A 105 19.30 2.26 -9.68
N PRO A 106 18.86 0.98 -9.67
CA PRO A 106 18.84 0.17 -10.88
C PRO A 106 17.83 0.74 -11.89
N ARG A 107 18.20 0.70 -13.18
CA ARG A 107 17.24 0.82 -14.28
C ARG A 107 16.52 -0.52 -14.41
N TRP A 108 15.21 -0.51 -14.67
CA TRP A 108 14.43 -1.73 -14.88
C TRP A 108 13.88 -1.74 -16.30
N VAL A 109 14.01 -2.86 -16.99
CA VAL A 109 13.43 -3.08 -18.33
C VAL A 109 12.30 -4.09 -18.26
N ILE A 110 11.29 -3.89 -19.10
CA ILE A 110 10.17 -4.82 -19.25
C ILE A 110 10.62 -5.94 -20.20
N LEU A 111 10.52 -7.18 -19.73
CA LEU A 111 10.61 -8.37 -20.56
C LEU A 111 9.23 -8.99 -20.71
N GLU A 112 8.79 -9.12 -21.95
CA GLU A 112 7.59 -9.83 -22.39
C GLU A 112 8.04 -11.02 -23.24
N PHE A 113 7.35 -12.16 -23.12
CA PHE A 113 7.61 -13.38 -23.89
C PHE A 113 6.30 -14.04 -24.28
#